data_AF-A0A9X5CIM7-F1
#
_entry.id   AF-A0A9X5CIM7-F1
#
_cell.length_a   1.000
_cell.length_b   1.000
_cell.length_c   1.000
_cell.angle_alpha   90.00
_cell.angle_beta   90.00
_cell.angle_gamma   90.00
#
_symmetry.space_group_name_H-M   'P 1'
#
loop_
_entity.id
_entity.type
_entity.pdbx_description
1 polymer ?
#
loop_
_entity_poly.entity_id
_entity_poly.type
_entity_poly.pdbx_seq_one_letter_code
_entity_poly.pdbx_strand_id
1 'polypeptide(L)'
;MSSNGGGGTGGAPDTGKAFDTLSNVNPAMALDIQHSAMAGFKKRVDDLLRELDESEAAPTKVGKDRVERSQLGSAEFKEAQFLYDSYAIVHDELEELSKALGAQIEGMGLAVQASRVGYENLDADIKARMKAVNAEVEKYYAAERDPYAERSASTPDTPASVSESEAEEGVGF
;
A
#
# COMPACT_ATOMS: atom_id res chain seq x y z
N MET A 1 -15.58 -33.36 39.00
CA MET A 1 -14.19 -32.92 39.20
C MET A 1 -13.52 -33.02 37.83
N SER A 2 -13.71 -32.05 36.92
CA SER A 2 -12.98 -30.78 36.73
C SER A 2 -11.47 -30.92 36.46
N SER A 3 -11.01 -30.14 35.47
CA SER A 3 -9.62 -29.90 34.99
C SER A 3 -9.21 -30.82 33.82
N ASN A 4 -8.66 -30.42 32.67
CA ASN A 4 -8.17 -29.18 32.01
C ASN A 4 -7.95 -29.61 30.53
N GLY A 5 -7.88 -28.82 29.47
CA GLY A 5 -7.73 -27.39 29.27
C GLY A 5 -7.76 -27.11 27.77
N GLY A 6 -8.05 -25.86 27.42
CA GLY A 6 -8.11 -25.38 26.05
C GLY A 6 -6.75 -25.33 25.35
N GLY A 7 -6.79 -25.47 24.04
CA GLY A 7 -5.67 -25.22 23.13
C GLY A 7 -6.19 -24.54 21.87
N GLY A 8 -6.42 -23.23 21.95
CA GLY A 8 -6.64 -22.41 20.78
C GLY A 8 -5.37 -22.38 19.94
N THR A 9 -5.42 -22.92 18.72
CA THR A 9 -4.35 -22.78 17.74
C THR A 9 -4.72 -21.67 16.78
N GLY A 10 -4.49 -20.43 17.22
CA GLY A 10 -4.32 -19.28 16.34
C GLY A 10 -3.00 -19.40 15.58
N GLY A 11 -2.87 -20.44 14.75
CA GLY A 11 -1.71 -20.63 13.90
C GLY A 11 -1.81 -19.68 12.72
N ALA A 12 -0.88 -18.72 12.64
CA ALA A 12 -0.65 -17.97 11.41
C ALA A 12 -0.48 -18.98 10.25
N PRO A 13 -1.27 -18.88 9.17
CA PRO A 13 -1.29 -19.90 8.14
C PRO A 13 -0.01 -19.81 7.29
N ASP A 14 0.70 -20.93 7.19
CA ASP A 14 1.92 -21.15 6.40
C ASP A 14 1.94 -20.31 5.11
N THR A 15 2.87 -19.36 5.05
CA THR A 15 3.02 -18.37 3.98
C THR A 15 4.14 -18.71 2.99
N GLY A 16 4.80 -19.88 3.11
CA GLY A 16 6.03 -20.13 2.35
C GLY A 16 6.26 -21.55 1.85
N LYS A 17 5.69 -22.59 2.48
CA LYS A 17 6.06 -23.97 2.11
C LYS A 17 5.47 -24.45 0.77
N ALA A 18 4.37 -23.86 0.31
CA ALA A 18 3.73 -24.29 -0.94
C ALA A 18 4.56 -23.95 -2.20
N PHE A 19 5.31 -22.84 -2.18
CA PHE A 19 6.16 -22.44 -3.31
C PHE A 19 7.54 -23.14 -3.28
N ASP A 20 7.99 -23.58 -2.10
CA ASP A 20 9.30 -24.20 -1.88
C ASP A 20 9.35 -25.68 -2.30
N THR A 21 8.19 -26.34 -2.47
CA THR A 21 8.08 -27.76 -2.84
C THR A 21 8.12 -28.02 -4.35
N LEU A 22 8.18 -26.96 -5.16
CA LEU A 22 8.04 -27.03 -6.62
C LEU A 22 9.25 -27.64 -7.35
N SER A 23 10.43 -27.68 -6.73
CA SER A 23 11.66 -28.16 -7.37
C SER A 23 11.79 -29.69 -7.48
N ASN A 24 10.99 -30.46 -6.71
CA ASN A 24 11.14 -31.91 -6.56
C ASN A 24 9.91 -32.73 -7.05
N VAL A 25 8.96 -32.09 -7.73
CA VAL A 25 7.73 -32.73 -8.22
C VAL A 25 7.64 -32.65 -9.75
N ASN A 26 6.88 -33.55 -10.38
CA ASN A 26 6.64 -33.50 -11.83
C ASN A 26 6.03 -32.14 -12.21
N PRO A 27 6.42 -31.51 -13.34
CA PRO A 27 5.91 -30.21 -13.79
C PRO A 27 4.38 -30.08 -13.79
N ALA A 28 3.64 -31.15 -14.11
CA ALA A 28 2.17 -31.11 -14.07
C ALA A 28 1.63 -30.96 -12.62
N MET A 29 2.26 -31.62 -11.65
CA MET A 29 1.92 -31.48 -10.24
C MET A 29 2.40 -30.13 -9.68
N ALA A 30 3.57 -29.64 -10.12
CA ALA A 30 4.06 -28.32 -9.76
C ALA A 30 3.05 -27.22 -10.15
N LEU A 31 2.50 -27.31 -11.36
CA LEU A 31 1.53 -26.37 -11.88
C LEU A 31 0.21 -26.40 -11.08
N ASP A 32 -0.27 -27.58 -10.71
CA ASP A 32 -1.47 -27.73 -9.90
C ASP A 32 -1.29 -27.18 -8.48
N ILE A 33 -0.15 -27.48 -7.84
CA ILE A 33 0.23 -26.92 -6.52
C ILE A 33 0.28 -25.39 -6.59
N GLN A 34 0.93 -24.83 -7.62
CA GLN A 34 1.02 -23.39 -7.80
C GLN A 34 -0.37 -22.76 -8.04
N HIS A 35 -1.20 -23.40 -8.86
CA HIS A 35 -2.57 -22.94 -9.11
C HIS A 35 -3.42 -22.92 -7.82
N SER A 36 -3.32 -23.98 -7.01
CA SER A 36 -3.97 -24.07 -5.70
C SER A 36 -3.45 -23.01 -4.71
N ALA A 37 -2.13 -22.80 -4.67
CA ALA A 37 -1.49 -21.80 -3.82
C ALA A 37 -1.96 -20.37 -4.18
N MET A 38 -2.03 -20.04 -5.48
CA MET A 38 -2.54 -18.75 -5.94
C MET A 38 -4.02 -18.55 -5.62
N ALA A 39 -4.85 -19.59 -5.73
CA ALA A 39 -6.25 -19.53 -5.30
C ALA A 39 -6.36 -19.25 -3.80
N GLY A 40 -5.54 -19.91 -2.99
CA GLY A 40 -5.46 -19.67 -1.55
C GLY A 40 -4.99 -18.26 -1.20
N PHE A 41 -4.02 -17.72 -1.93
CA PHE A 41 -3.56 -16.35 -1.75
C PHE A 41 -4.67 -15.33 -2.07
N LYS A 42 -5.35 -15.47 -3.23
CA LYS A 42 -6.49 -14.61 -3.56
C LYS A 42 -7.55 -14.63 -2.46
N LYS A 43 -7.89 -15.81 -1.95
CA LYS A 43 -8.86 -15.93 -0.86
C LYS A 43 -8.44 -15.13 0.37
N ARG A 44 -7.17 -15.18 0.77
CA ARG A 44 -6.65 -14.40 1.90
C ARG A 44 -6.76 -12.90 1.64
N VAL A 45 -6.45 -12.46 0.42
CA VAL A 45 -6.57 -11.05 0.01
C VAL A 45 -8.04 -10.59 0.05
N ASP A 46 -8.97 -11.39 -0.47
CA ASP A 46 -10.41 -11.09 -0.39
C ASP A 46 -10.90 -11.06 1.08
N ASP A 47 -10.40 -11.96 1.92
CA ASP A 47 -10.72 -12.00 3.35
C ASP A 47 -10.19 -10.74 4.08
N LEU A 48 -8.99 -10.25 3.75
CA LEU A 48 -8.45 -8.99 4.27
C LEU A 48 -9.28 -7.77 3.85
N LEU A 49 -9.73 -7.73 2.58
CA LEU A 49 -10.60 -6.65 2.10
C LEU A 49 -11.91 -6.62 2.89
N ARG A 50 -12.52 -7.79 3.10
CA ARG A 50 -13.72 -7.92 3.91
C ARG A 50 -13.50 -7.52 5.37
N GLU A 51 -12.39 -7.93 5.98
CA GLU A 51 -12.03 -7.52 7.34
C GLU A 51 -11.85 -6.00 7.45
N LEU A 52 -11.25 -5.37 6.44
CA LEU A 52 -11.14 -3.90 6.37
C LEU A 52 -12.52 -3.24 6.29
N ASP A 53 -13.41 -3.73 5.43
CA ASP A 53 -14.78 -3.20 5.26
C ASP A 53 -15.65 -3.39 6.52
N GLU A 54 -15.46 -4.47 7.26
CA GLU A 54 -16.16 -4.75 8.50
C GLU A 54 -15.60 -3.95 9.70
N SER A 55 -14.34 -3.49 9.61
CA SER A 55 -13.66 -2.75 10.68
C SER A 55 -14.18 -1.31 10.85
N GLU A 56 -13.77 -0.65 11.94
CA GLU A 56 -13.99 0.81 12.13
C GLU A 56 -13.11 1.66 11.22
N ALA A 57 -12.04 1.07 10.67
CA ALA A 57 -11.19 1.72 9.70
C ALA A 57 -11.77 1.70 8.29
N ALA A 58 -12.89 1.01 8.04
CA ALA A 58 -13.51 0.95 6.72
C ALA A 58 -13.69 2.37 6.14
N PRO A 59 -13.39 2.62 4.85
CA PRO A 59 -13.50 3.96 4.26
C PRO A 59 -14.85 4.63 4.50
N THR A 60 -15.91 3.81 4.48
CA THR A 60 -17.29 4.27 4.66
C THR A 60 -17.70 4.48 6.12
N LYS A 61 -16.89 4.06 7.09
CA LYS A 61 -17.12 4.27 8.52
C LYS A 61 -16.18 5.30 9.09
N VAL A 62 -14.89 5.22 8.78
CA VAL A 62 -13.91 6.20 9.21
C VAL A 62 -14.27 7.59 8.70
N GLY A 63 -14.90 7.73 7.52
CA GLY A 63 -15.36 9.03 7.03
C GLY A 63 -16.66 9.55 7.67
N LYS A 64 -17.37 8.72 8.45
CA LYS A 64 -18.65 9.05 9.10
C LYS A 64 -18.44 9.54 10.53
N ASP A 65 -19.49 10.13 11.09
CA ASP A 65 -19.56 10.56 12.49
C ASP A 65 -18.40 11.46 12.93
N ARG A 66 -18.07 12.42 12.06
CA ARG A 66 -17.06 13.44 12.33
C ARG A 66 -17.49 14.32 13.50
N VAL A 67 -16.53 14.66 14.35
CA VAL A 67 -16.73 15.69 15.38
C VAL A 67 -16.95 17.01 14.66
N GLU A 68 -18.10 17.63 14.90
CA GLU A 68 -18.42 18.94 14.35
C GLU A 68 -17.66 20.02 15.12
N ARG A 69 -17.19 21.06 14.43
CA ARG A 69 -16.44 22.15 15.08
C ARG A 69 -17.22 22.77 16.25
N SER A 70 -18.55 22.86 16.13
CA SER A 70 -19.44 23.40 17.17
C SER A 70 -19.45 22.58 18.46
N GLN A 71 -19.07 21.30 18.41
CA GLN A 71 -19.00 20.42 19.59
C GLN A 71 -17.75 20.68 20.45
N LEU A 72 -16.74 21.36 19.90
CA LEU A 72 -15.49 21.70 20.61
C LEU A 72 -15.56 23.04 21.34
N GLY A 73 -16.76 23.64 21.44
CA GLY A 73 -17.00 24.90 22.14
C GLY A 73 -17.13 26.11 21.22
N SER A 74 -17.13 27.31 21.80
CA SER A 74 -17.38 28.58 21.10
C SER A 74 -16.44 28.80 19.90
N ALA A 75 -16.95 29.43 18.84
CA ALA A 75 -16.18 29.85 17.67
C ALA A 75 -15.10 30.88 18.03
N GLU A 76 -15.31 31.67 19.09
CA GLU A 76 -14.37 32.69 19.55
C GLU A 76 -13.12 32.11 20.23
N PHE A 77 -13.15 30.83 20.61
CA PHE A 77 -12.02 30.15 21.24
C PHE A 77 -11.10 29.53 20.17
N LYS A 78 -9.99 30.20 19.90
CA LYS A 78 -9.07 29.84 18.80
C LYS A 78 -8.36 28.51 19.02
N GLU A 79 -8.09 28.14 20.27
CA GLU A 79 -7.45 26.87 20.60
C GLU A 79 -8.34 25.67 20.23
N ALA A 80 -9.66 25.81 20.36
CA ALA A 80 -10.60 24.80 19.85
C ALA A 80 -10.62 24.74 18.32
N GLN A 81 -10.34 25.85 17.63
CA GLN A 81 -10.18 25.84 16.16
C GLN A 81 -8.94 25.05 15.76
N PHE A 82 -7.80 25.31 16.39
CA PHE A 82 -6.56 24.60 16.10
C PHE A 82 -6.68 23.08 16.34
N LEU A 83 -7.34 22.70 17.44
CA LEU A 83 -7.61 21.29 17.74
C LEU A 83 -8.49 20.65 16.66
N TYR A 84 -9.56 21.34 16.23
CA TYR A 84 -10.42 20.88 15.16
C TYR A 84 -9.67 20.69 13.84
N ASP A 85 -8.84 21.67 13.45
CA ASP A 85 -8.08 21.60 12.21
C ASP A 85 -7.13 20.40 12.21
N SER A 86 -6.44 20.18 13.35
CA SER A 86 -5.56 19.01 13.53
C SER A 86 -6.33 17.70 13.46
N TYR A 87 -7.50 17.63 14.10
CA TYR A 87 -8.39 16.47 14.03
C TYR A 87 -8.86 16.22 12.60
N ALA A 88 -9.32 17.25 11.89
CA ALA A 88 -9.83 17.13 10.53
C ALA A 88 -8.76 16.62 9.57
N ILE A 89 -7.53 17.16 9.65
CA ILE A 89 -6.40 16.70 8.84
C ILE A 89 -6.12 15.21 9.07
N VAL A 90 -5.96 14.79 10.34
CA VAL A 90 -5.66 13.38 10.64
C VAL A 90 -6.79 12.47 10.17
N HIS A 91 -8.04 12.90 10.36
CA HIS A 91 -9.20 12.14 9.98
C HIS A 91 -9.32 11.98 8.45
N ASP A 92 -9.05 13.05 7.69
CA ASP A 92 -9.00 13.00 6.23
C ASP A 92 -7.90 12.04 5.74
N GLU A 93 -6.70 12.14 6.31
CA GLU A 93 -5.58 11.27 5.98
C GLU A 93 -5.87 9.79 6.29
N LEU A 94 -6.55 9.48 7.40
CA LEU A 94 -6.96 8.12 7.73
C LEU A 94 -8.01 7.58 6.75
N GLU A 95 -8.95 8.43 6.33
CA GLU A 95 -9.96 8.06 5.34
C GLU A 95 -9.32 7.79 3.97
N GLU A 96 -8.39 8.64 3.52
CA GLU A 96 -7.64 8.44 2.28
C GLU A 96 -6.76 7.19 2.33
N LEU A 97 -6.05 6.97 3.44
CA LEU A 97 -5.23 5.78 3.66
C LEU A 97 -6.07 4.51 3.55
N SER A 98 -7.24 4.49 4.19
CA SER A 98 -8.13 3.33 4.15
C SER A 98 -8.63 3.04 2.74
N LYS A 99 -8.99 4.07 1.97
CA LYS A 99 -9.38 3.92 0.55
C LYS A 99 -8.24 3.39 -0.30
N ALA A 100 -7.04 3.93 -0.12
CA ALA A 100 -5.85 3.50 -0.84
C ALA A 100 -5.53 2.03 -0.55
N LEU A 101 -5.58 1.63 0.73
CA LEU A 101 -5.33 0.26 1.16
C LEU A 101 -6.36 -0.71 0.58
N GLY A 102 -7.65 -0.38 0.63
CA GLY A 102 -8.70 -1.20 0.03
C GLY A 102 -8.49 -1.41 -1.47
N ALA A 103 -8.21 -0.34 -2.21
CA ALA A 103 -7.94 -0.41 -3.65
C ALA A 103 -6.68 -1.26 -3.96
N GLN A 104 -5.62 -1.13 -3.16
CA GLN A 104 -4.41 -1.94 -3.33
C GLN A 104 -4.66 -3.44 -3.07
N ILE A 105 -5.41 -3.78 -2.00
CA ILE A 105 -5.77 -5.16 -1.68
C ILE A 105 -6.61 -5.76 -2.82
N GLU A 106 -7.64 -5.05 -3.28
CA GLU A 106 -8.45 -5.50 -4.40
C GLU A 106 -7.63 -5.68 -5.68
N GLY A 107 -6.76 -4.72 -5.99
CA GLY A 107 -5.87 -4.76 -7.16
C GLY A 107 -4.97 -6.00 -7.15
N MET A 108 -4.40 -6.35 -5.98
CA MET A 108 -3.64 -7.59 -5.82
C MET A 108 -4.50 -8.84 -6.06
N GLY A 109 -5.73 -8.88 -5.54
CA GLY A 109 -6.66 -10.00 -5.74
C GLY A 109 -7.02 -10.21 -7.22
N LEU A 110 -7.27 -9.11 -7.94
CA LEU A 110 -7.53 -9.11 -9.38
C LEU A 110 -6.30 -9.53 -10.19
N ALA A 111 -5.11 -9.06 -9.83
CA ALA A 111 -3.87 -9.44 -10.50
C ALA A 111 -3.59 -10.95 -10.37
N VAL A 112 -3.86 -11.55 -9.21
CA VAL A 112 -3.73 -13.00 -8.97
C VAL A 112 -4.78 -13.78 -9.75
N GLN A 113 -6.00 -13.25 -9.86
CA GLN A 113 -7.01 -13.86 -10.73
C GLN A 113 -6.57 -13.83 -12.19
N ALA A 114 -6.08 -12.68 -12.67
CA ALA A 114 -5.55 -12.51 -14.01
C ALA A 114 -4.36 -13.44 -14.29
N SER A 115 -3.48 -13.68 -13.33
CA SER A 115 -2.33 -14.58 -13.51
C SER A 115 -2.73 -16.06 -13.63
N ARG A 116 -3.88 -16.45 -13.05
CA ARG A 116 -4.36 -17.84 -13.10
C ARG A 116 -5.03 -18.20 -14.43
N VAL A 117 -5.85 -17.30 -14.97
CA VAL A 117 -6.63 -17.57 -16.18
C VAL A 117 -6.08 -16.86 -17.43
N GLY A 118 -5.16 -15.89 -17.25
CA GLY A 118 -4.66 -15.01 -18.31
C GLY A 118 -5.60 -13.82 -18.53
N TYR A 119 -5.02 -12.64 -18.75
CA TYR A 119 -5.77 -11.39 -18.92
C TYR A 119 -6.80 -11.46 -20.06
N GLU A 120 -6.43 -12.06 -21.20
CA GLU A 120 -7.32 -12.19 -22.36
C GLU A 120 -8.60 -12.95 -22.05
N ASN A 121 -8.51 -13.94 -21.15
CA ASN A 121 -9.62 -14.81 -20.75
C ASN A 121 -10.45 -14.23 -19.60
N LEU A 122 -10.14 -13.02 -19.12
CA LEU A 122 -10.97 -12.35 -18.13
C LEU A 122 -12.26 -11.82 -18.76
N ASP A 123 -13.34 -11.94 -18.00
CA ASP A 123 -14.62 -11.32 -18.32
C ASP A 123 -14.48 -9.79 -18.40
N ALA A 124 -15.34 -9.17 -19.20
CA ALA A 124 -15.25 -7.74 -19.51
C ALA A 124 -15.47 -6.84 -18.27
N ASP A 125 -16.29 -7.30 -17.32
CA ASP A 125 -16.53 -6.65 -16.04
C ASP A 125 -15.28 -6.68 -15.14
N ILE A 126 -14.55 -7.80 -15.10
CA ILE A 126 -13.29 -7.91 -14.35
C ILE A 126 -12.22 -7.00 -14.96
N LYS A 127 -12.10 -6.97 -16.30
CA LYS A 127 -11.20 -6.04 -16.99
C LYS A 127 -11.55 -4.58 -16.68
N ALA A 128 -12.85 -4.25 -16.64
CA ALA A 128 -13.32 -2.92 -16.27
C ALA A 128 -13.00 -2.59 -14.80
N ARG A 129 -13.18 -3.55 -13.87
CA ARG A 129 -12.85 -3.33 -12.45
C ARG A 129 -11.36 -3.16 -12.23
N MET A 130 -10.51 -3.94 -12.89
CA MET A 130 -9.05 -3.73 -12.87
C MET A 130 -8.66 -2.32 -13.30
N LYS A 131 -9.28 -1.79 -14.36
CA LYS A 131 -9.04 -0.42 -14.81
C LYS A 131 -9.50 0.61 -13.78
N ALA A 132 -10.67 0.40 -13.17
CA ALA A 132 -11.19 1.29 -12.15
C ALA A 132 -10.29 1.30 -10.90
N VAL A 133 -9.90 0.12 -10.41
CA VAL A 133 -9.01 -0.02 -9.24
C VAL A 133 -7.65 0.61 -9.50
N ASN A 134 -7.06 0.45 -10.69
CA ASN A 134 -5.80 1.13 -11.01
C ASN A 134 -5.94 2.66 -10.94
N ALA A 135 -7.03 3.21 -11.49
CA ALA A 135 -7.29 4.65 -11.39
C ALA A 135 -7.55 5.11 -9.94
N GLU A 136 -8.21 4.29 -9.12
CA GLU A 136 -8.39 4.54 -7.69
C GLU A 136 -7.04 4.55 -6.95
N VAL A 137 -6.15 3.59 -7.22
CA VAL A 137 -4.80 3.53 -6.61
C VAL A 137 -3.95 4.73 -7.03
N GLU A 138 -3.96 5.09 -8.31
CA GLU A 138 -3.23 6.26 -8.82
C GLU A 138 -3.69 7.56 -8.17
N LYS A 139 -4.99 7.70 -7.88
CA LYS A 139 -5.55 8.89 -7.22
C LYS A 139 -4.96 9.11 -5.82
N TYR A 140 -4.71 8.04 -5.06
CA TYR A 140 -4.18 8.13 -3.70
C TYR A 140 -2.64 8.05 -3.65
N TYR A 141 -1.99 7.86 -4.79
CA TYR A 141 -0.53 7.83 -4.85
C TYR A 141 0.03 9.26 -4.79
N ALA A 142 0.83 9.52 -3.75
CA ALA A 142 1.55 10.78 -3.58
C ALA A 142 3.05 10.55 -3.82
N ALA A 143 3.56 10.97 -4.98
CA ALA A 143 4.97 10.79 -5.35
C ALA A 143 5.95 11.44 -4.34
N GLU A 144 5.55 12.54 -3.70
CA GLU A 144 6.35 13.21 -2.66
C GLU A 144 6.55 12.33 -1.41
N ARG A 145 5.63 11.40 -1.16
CA ARG A 145 5.67 10.46 -0.03
C ARG A 145 6.38 9.16 -0.38
N ASP A 146 6.72 8.92 -1.65
CA ASP A 146 7.37 7.70 -2.09
C ASP A 146 8.90 7.82 -1.94
N PRO A 147 9.53 7.07 -1.02
CA PRO A 147 10.99 7.11 -0.84
C PRO A 147 11.76 6.52 -2.04
N TYR A 148 11.08 5.82 -2.95
CA TYR A 148 11.63 5.22 -4.16
C TYR A 148 11.20 5.94 -5.44
N ALA A 149 10.40 7.01 -5.36
CA ALA A 149 10.14 7.84 -6.53
C ALA A 149 11.49 8.31 -7.06
N GLU A 150 11.74 8.08 -8.36
CA GLU A 150 12.96 8.56 -9.00
C GLU A 150 13.02 10.07 -8.82
N ARG A 151 13.83 10.51 -7.85
CA ARG A 151 14.08 11.92 -7.58
C ARG A 151 14.81 12.41 -8.81
N SER A 152 14.06 12.93 -9.77
CA SER A 152 14.56 13.51 -11.01
C SER A 152 15.73 14.40 -10.63
N ALA A 153 16.93 13.96 -10.99
CA ALA A 153 18.17 14.60 -10.60
C ALA A 153 18.22 15.99 -11.22
N SER A 154 17.79 17.00 -10.48
CA SER A 154 18.17 18.38 -10.71
C SER A 154 19.62 18.54 -10.24
N THR A 155 20.57 18.52 -11.19
CA THR A 155 21.88 19.19 -11.06
C THR A 155 21.66 20.62 -10.55
N PRO A 156 22.42 21.10 -9.55
CA PRO A 156 23.74 21.71 -9.78
C PRO A 156 24.75 21.34 -8.66
N ASP A 157 26.06 21.27 -8.85
CA ASP A 157 26.95 22.42 -8.98
C ASP A 157 28.24 21.99 -9.69
N THR A 158 28.58 22.70 -10.76
CA THR A 158 29.97 22.77 -11.23
C THR A 158 30.68 23.74 -10.28
N PRO A 159 31.73 23.33 -9.54
CA PRO A 159 32.52 24.30 -8.82
C PRO A 159 33.23 25.19 -9.84
N ALA A 160 33.00 26.49 -9.70
CA ALA A 160 33.62 27.53 -10.48
C ALA A 160 35.14 27.33 -10.56
N SER A 161 35.66 27.47 -11.77
CA SER A 161 37.07 27.74 -12.03
C SER A 161 37.54 28.90 -11.14
N VAL A 162 38.28 28.58 -10.09
CA VAL A 162 39.16 29.55 -9.45
C VAL A 162 40.39 29.60 -10.32
N SER A 163 40.50 30.70 -11.06
CA SER A 163 41.72 31.09 -11.75
C SER A 163 42.69 31.59 -10.69
N GLU A 164 43.52 30.70 -10.15
CA GLU A 164 44.68 31.09 -9.34
C GLU A 164 45.87 31.28 -10.28
N SER A 165 46.27 32.55 -10.41
CA SER A 165 47.54 32.93 -11.01
C SER A 165 48.66 32.65 -10.01
N GLU A 166 49.54 31.72 -10.34
CA GLU A 166 50.86 31.65 -9.71
C GLU A 166 51.92 31.91 -10.77
N ALA A 167 52.56 33.06 -10.59
CA ALA A 167 53.81 33.42 -11.23
C ALA A 167 54.94 32.66 -10.53
N GLU A 168 55.71 31.89 -11.28
CA GLU A 168 57.01 31.39 -10.85
C GLU A 168 58.03 31.76 -11.94
N GLU A 169 58.87 32.73 -11.57
CA GLU A 169 60.06 33.22 -12.26
C GLU A 169 61.25 32.35 -11.84
N GLY A 170 61.99 31.73 -12.77
CA GLY A 170 63.10 30.85 -12.35
C GLY A 170 63.97 30.12 -13.40
N VAL A 171 64.50 30.83 -14.40
CA VAL A 171 65.88 30.75 -14.98
C VAL A 171 66.57 29.40 -15.36
N GLY A 172 67.04 29.33 -16.62
CA GLY A 172 68.33 28.73 -17.08
C GLY A 172 68.24 27.29 -17.62
N PHE A 173 68.73 26.92 -18.81
CA PHE A 173 69.77 27.41 -19.72
C PHE A 173 69.41 27.00 -21.16
#